data_AF-A0A9P3C063-F1
#
_entry.id   AF-A0A9P3C063-F1
#
_cell.length_a   1.000
_cell.length_b   1.000
_cell.length_c   1.000
_cell.angle_alpha   90.00
_cell.angle_beta   90.00
_cell.angle_gamma   90.00
#
_symmetry.space_group_name_H-M   'P 1'
#
loop_
_entity.id
_entity.type
_entity.pdbx_description
1 polymer ?
#
loop_
_entity_poly.entity_id
_entity_poly.type
_entity_poly.pdbx_seq_one_letter_code
_entity_poly.pdbx_strand_id
1 'polypeptide(L)'
;MLVRRALDTFQISSPEGNYQCLIHTPLGISLFDFRNLLAAKVLPEKILKLTLSHVLFALDFLHTEAGIVHTDIQEKNIMLGVEDDSILADFEEGEKSHPSPRKIVGERVIYSSRKLGRTKNHGRPVLCDFGQARFGSSTYCGDIQPYIYRAPEVVLRMPWDEKVDIWNLGVLTWDLFQKGHLFYARDSTKQNSDAHHLAEMTAILGPPPADLL
;
A
#
# COMPACT_ATOMS: atom_id res chain seq x y z
N MET A 1 14.18 5.85 7.20
CA MET A 1 13.62 6.29 5.90
C MET A 1 12.18 5.81 5.85
N LEU A 2 11.23 6.63 5.40
CA LEU A 2 9.78 6.34 5.47
C LEU A 2 9.20 5.81 4.15
N VAL A 3 10.03 5.79 3.10
CA VAL A 3 9.75 5.19 1.80
C VAL A 3 10.66 3.97 1.63
N ARG A 4 10.11 2.89 1.06
CA ARG A 4 10.86 1.66 0.77
C ARG A 4 11.85 1.91 -0.36
N ARG A 5 13.14 1.80 -0.03
CA ARG A 5 14.25 1.97 -0.96
C ARG A 5 14.73 0.63 -1.52
N ALA A 6 14.95 0.56 -2.82
CA ALA A 6 15.77 -0.49 -3.43
C ALA A 6 17.24 -0.24 -3.08
N LEU A 7 17.84 -1.18 -2.37
CA LEU A 7 19.24 -1.15 -1.96
C LEU A 7 20.16 -1.47 -3.13
N ASP A 8 19.74 -2.41 -3.96
CA ASP A 8 20.48 -2.89 -5.11
C ASP A 8 19.51 -3.59 -6.09
N THR A 9 19.95 -3.79 -7.33
CA THR A 9 19.19 -4.40 -8.40
C THR A 9 20.07 -5.32 -9.21
N PHE A 10 19.58 -6.52 -9.52
CA PHE A 10 20.29 -7.47 -10.37
C PHE A 10 19.30 -8.22 -11.25
N GLN A 11 19.79 -8.97 -12.23
CA GLN A 11 18.96 -9.70 -13.18
C GLN A 11 19.30 -11.19 -13.14
N ILE A 12 18.28 -12.04 -13.11
CA ILE A 12 18.43 -13.48 -13.26
C ILE A 12 17.97 -13.87 -14.66
N SER A 13 18.84 -14.52 -15.42
CA SER A 13 18.52 -15.05 -16.75
C SER A 13 18.19 -16.53 -16.68
N SER A 14 17.13 -16.95 -17.37
CA SER A 14 16.76 -18.35 -17.60
C SER A 14 16.35 -18.56 -19.06
N PRO A 15 16.18 -19.81 -19.52
CA PRO A 15 15.65 -20.09 -20.86
C PRO A 15 14.25 -19.49 -21.13
N GLU A 16 13.47 -19.22 -20.08
CA GLU A 16 12.12 -18.64 -20.16
C GLU A 16 12.14 -17.10 -20.27
N GLY A 17 13.26 -16.47 -19.92
CA GLY A 17 13.41 -15.02 -20.00
C GLY A 17 14.34 -14.43 -18.94
N ASN A 18 14.28 -13.10 -18.86
CA ASN A 18 15.08 -12.30 -17.95
C ASN A 18 14.19 -11.72 -16.86
N TYR A 19 14.60 -11.88 -15.61
CA TYR A 19 13.83 -11.45 -14.44
C TYR A 19 14.62 -10.39 -13.68
N GLN A 20 14.07 -9.18 -13.61
CA GLN A 20 14.62 -8.11 -12.79
C GLN A 20 14.36 -8.41 -11.30
N CYS A 21 15.40 -8.30 -10.49
CA CYS A 21 15.35 -8.49 -9.05
C CYS A 21 15.68 -7.17 -8.33
N LEU A 22 14.97 -6.91 -7.24
CA LEU A 22 15.12 -5.73 -6.41
C LEU A 22 15.45 -6.16 -4.97
N ILE A 23 16.56 -5.67 -4.44
CA ILE A 23 17.02 -5.96 -3.08
C ILE A 23 16.49 -4.86 -2.15
N HIS A 24 15.92 -5.25 -1.02
CA HIS A 24 15.33 -4.33 -0.04
C HIS A 24 15.73 -4.74 1.38
N THR A 25 15.74 -3.78 2.30
CA THR A 25 15.76 -4.10 3.74
C THR A 25 14.51 -4.91 4.10
N PRO A 26 14.62 -5.96 4.94
CA PRO A 26 13.47 -6.69 5.45
C PRO A 26 12.50 -5.78 6.19
N LEU A 27 11.20 -5.97 5.94
CA LEU A 27 10.11 -5.32 6.67
C LEU A 27 9.22 -6.41 7.28
N GLY A 28 8.44 -6.03 8.28
CA GLY A 28 7.49 -6.89 8.96
C GLY A 28 6.19 -7.05 8.19
N ILE A 29 5.08 -7.13 8.92
CA ILE A 29 3.75 -7.27 8.35
C ILE A 29 3.22 -5.95 7.77
N SER A 30 2.25 -6.04 6.86
CA SER A 30 1.53 -4.86 6.36
C SER A 30 0.65 -4.24 7.46
N LEU A 31 0.23 -2.99 7.27
CA LEU A 31 -0.72 -2.33 8.16
C LEU A 31 -2.09 -3.04 8.13
N PHE A 32 -2.47 -3.59 6.97
CA PHE A 32 -3.63 -4.47 6.81
C PHE A 32 -3.57 -5.66 7.78
N ASP A 33 -2.44 -6.37 7.77
CA ASP A 33 -2.26 -7.54 8.62
C ASP A 33 -2.24 -7.13 10.09
N PHE A 34 -1.52 -6.06 10.43
CA PHE A 34 -1.45 -5.54 11.80
C PHE A 34 -2.83 -5.17 12.34
N ARG A 35 -3.63 -4.41 11.59
CA ARG A 35 -5.00 -4.05 11.96
C ARG A 35 -5.86 -5.30 12.20
N ASN A 36 -5.72 -6.34 11.38
CA ASN A 36 -6.45 -7.59 11.54
C ASN A 36 -5.99 -8.44 12.74
N LEU A 37 -4.83 -8.19 13.33
CA LEU A 37 -4.40 -8.79 14.59
C LEU A 37 -5.07 -8.14 15.82
N LEU A 38 -5.60 -6.93 15.67
CA LEU A 38 -6.25 -6.20 16.76
C LEU A 38 -7.68 -6.71 16.95
N ALA A 39 -8.09 -6.89 18.21
CA ALA A 39 -9.45 -7.35 18.56
C ALA A 39 -10.55 -6.46 17.96
N ALA A 40 -10.32 -5.14 17.93
CA ALA A 40 -11.28 -4.17 17.39
C ALA A 40 -11.26 -4.09 15.85
N LYS A 41 -10.23 -4.64 15.18
CA LYS A 41 -9.97 -4.54 13.74
C LYS A 41 -9.86 -3.10 13.21
N VAL A 42 -9.49 -2.18 14.08
CA VAL A 42 -9.19 -0.76 13.81
C VAL A 42 -7.97 -0.37 14.65
N LEU A 43 -7.25 0.66 14.23
CA LEU A 43 -6.09 1.17 14.93
C LEU A 43 -6.51 2.04 16.12
N PRO A 44 -5.87 1.90 17.29
CA PRO A 44 -6.01 2.86 18.38
C PRO A 44 -5.58 4.26 17.91
N GLU A 45 -6.28 5.29 18.37
CA GLU A 45 -6.06 6.68 17.93
C GLU A 45 -4.59 7.13 17.99
N LYS A 46 -3.87 6.75 19.06
CA LYS A 46 -2.45 7.06 19.21
C LYS A 46 -1.61 6.45 18.09
N ILE A 47 -1.87 5.20 17.73
CA ILE A 47 -1.16 4.50 16.66
C ILE A 47 -1.54 5.09 15.31
N LEU A 48 -2.84 5.37 15.10
CA LEU A 48 -3.31 6.03 13.87
C LEU A 48 -2.60 7.36 13.63
N LYS A 49 -2.58 8.27 14.62
CA LYS A 49 -1.92 9.58 14.52
C LYS A 49 -0.43 9.45 14.15
N LEU A 50 0.27 8.50 14.79
CA LEU A 50 1.66 8.21 14.46
C LEU A 50 1.80 7.71 13.02
N THR A 51 0.96 6.76 12.60
CA THR A 51 0.97 6.23 11.24
C THR A 51 0.74 7.32 10.20
N LEU A 52 -0.30 8.15 10.37
CA LEU A 52 -0.61 9.23 9.44
C LEU A 52 0.54 10.24 9.36
N SER A 53 1.16 10.60 10.47
CA SER A 53 2.31 11.51 10.47
C SER A 53 3.47 10.97 9.63
N HIS A 54 3.79 9.68 9.77
CA HIS A 54 4.86 9.06 9.00
C HIS A 54 4.53 8.93 7.51
N VAL A 55 3.28 8.59 7.19
CA VAL A 55 2.83 8.53 5.78
C VAL A 55 2.84 9.92 5.16
N LEU A 56 2.41 10.96 5.87
CA LEU A 56 2.48 12.35 5.40
C LEU A 56 3.92 12.79 5.13
N PHE A 57 4.88 12.49 6.01
CA PHE A 57 6.30 12.77 5.73
C PHE A 57 6.84 11.99 4.53
N ALA A 58 6.35 10.76 4.29
CA ALA A 58 6.71 9.99 3.11
C ALA A 58 6.14 10.64 1.83
N LEU A 59 4.86 11.03 1.85
CA LEU A 59 4.20 11.70 0.72
C LEU A 59 4.83 13.06 0.44
N ASP A 60 5.12 13.86 1.46
CA ASP A 60 5.82 15.14 1.33
C ASP A 60 7.14 14.98 0.58
N PHE A 61 7.99 14.01 0.99
CA PHE A 61 9.22 13.69 0.26
C PHE A 61 8.95 13.24 -1.18
N LEU A 62 7.97 12.36 -1.42
CA LEU A 62 7.67 11.88 -2.76
C LEU A 62 7.22 13.02 -3.69
N HIS A 63 6.36 13.89 -3.20
CA HIS A 63 5.72 14.94 -3.97
C HIS A 63 6.66 16.14 -4.20
N THR A 64 7.40 16.56 -3.18
CA THR A 64 8.22 17.78 -3.23
C THR A 64 9.64 17.53 -3.75
N GLU A 65 10.30 16.48 -3.26
CA GLU A 65 11.72 16.22 -3.54
C GLU A 65 11.91 15.22 -4.68
N ALA A 66 11.08 14.16 -4.74
CA ALA A 66 11.24 13.09 -5.72
C ALA A 66 10.44 13.31 -7.01
N GLY A 67 9.39 14.14 -6.99
CA GLY A 67 8.48 14.33 -8.13
C GLY A 67 7.73 13.04 -8.52
N ILE A 68 7.35 12.24 -7.53
CA ILE A 68 6.69 10.94 -7.68
C ILE A 68 5.28 11.00 -7.08
N VAL A 69 4.28 10.51 -7.82
CA VAL A 69 2.93 10.22 -7.31
C VAL A 69 2.79 8.72 -7.13
N HIS A 70 2.34 8.26 -5.96
CA HIS A 70 2.26 6.84 -5.65
C HIS A 70 1.07 6.15 -6.34
N THR A 71 -0.10 6.80 -6.33
CA THR A 71 -1.36 6.40 -6.99
C THR A 71 -2.04 5.13 -6.45
N ASP A 72 -1.52 4.53 -5.38
CA ASP A 72 -1.99 3.27 -4.80
C ASP A 72 -1.80 3.23 -3.28
N ILE A 73 -2.15 4.32 -2.59
CA ILE A 73 -2.05 4.40 -1.13
C ILE A 73 -3.17 3.58 -0.49
N GLN A 74 -2.80 2.47 0.15
CA GLN A 74 -3.69 1.57 0.88
C GLN A 74 -2.93 0.82 1.99
N GLU A 75 -3.64 0.26 2.97
CA GLU A 75 -3.04 -0.41 4.13
C GLU A 75 -2.12 -1.60 3.80
N LYS A 76 -2.30 -2.22 2.62
CA LYS A 76 -1.42 -3.31 2.14
C LYS A 76 -0.05 -2.81 1.69
N ASN A 77 0.03 -1.57 1.23
CA ASN A 77 1.23 -0.92 0.70
C ASN A 77 1.98 -0.13 1.78
N ILE A 78 1.54 -0.22 3.03
CA ILE A 78 2.25 0.35 4.18
C ILE A 78 2.72 -0.82 5.04
N MET A 79 4.04 -1.04 5.10
CA MET A 79 4.63 -2.13 5.88
C MET A 79 5.25 -1.59 7.17
N LEU A 80 5.22 -2.38 8.23
CA LEU A 80 5.86 -2.00 9.50
C LEU A 80 7.33 -2.40 9.49
N GLY A 81 8.20 -1.52 9.99
CA GLY A 81 9.62 -1.83 10.15
C GLY A 81 9.88 -3.00 11.11
N VAL A 82 11.05 -3.62 10.98
CA VAL A 82 11.57 -4.58 11.95
C VAL A 82 12.53 -3.84 12.86
N GLU A 83 12.23 -3.79 14.16
CA GLU A 83 13.13 -3.23 15.19
C GLU A 83 13.85 -4.32 16.00
N ASP A 84 13.31 -5.53 15.99
CA ASP A 84 13.85 -6.69 16.69
C ASP A 84 14.44 -7.67 15.68
N ASP A 85 15.74 -7.57 15.43
CA ASP A 85 16.45 -8.41 14.45
C ASP A 85 16.45 -9.90 14.83
N SER A 86 16.13 -10.26 16.08
CA SER A 86 16.03 -11.67 16.49
C SER A 86 15.00 -12.43 15.64
N ILE A 87 13.94 -11.76 15.17
CA ILE A 87 12.94 -12.40 14.31
C ILE A 87 13.52 -12.80 12.94
N LEU A 88 14.55 -12.09 12.46
CA LEU A 88 15.23 -12.40 11.21
C LEU A 88 16.18 -13.58 11.40
N ALA A 89 16.89 -13.62 12.52
CA ALA A 89 17.74 -14.75 12.89
C ALA A 89 16.93 -16.03 13.09
N ASP A 90 15.79 -15.95 13.79
CA ASP A 90 14.86 -17.07 13.98
C ASP A 90 14.26 -17.56 12.65
N PHE A 91 13.99 -16.63 11.73
CA PHE A 91 13.52 -16.97 10.39
C PHE A 91 14.57 -17.75 9.61
N GLU A 92 15.83 -17.30 9.62
CA GLU A 92 16.95 -17.95 8.96
C GLU A 92 17.20 -19.35 9.55
N GLU A 93 17.28 -19.46 10.87
CA GLU A 93 17.50 -20.74 11.56
C GLU A 93 16.33 -21.71 11.33
N GLY A 94 15.11 -21.17 11.33
CA GLY A 94 13.93 -21.95 11.01
C GLY A 94 13.97 -22.51 9.58
N GLU A 95 14.42 -21.72 8.59
CA GLU A 95 14.54 -22.18 7.20
C GLU A 95 15.67 -23.19 7.01
N LYS A 96 16.77 -23.06 7.76
CA LYS A 96 17.88 -24.04 7.79
C LYS A 96 17.45 -25.38 8.39
N SER A 97 16.83 -25.33 9.58
CA SER A 97 16.45 -26.52 10.34
C SER A 97 15.23 -27.24 9.75
N HIS A 98 14.27 -26.49 9.20
CA HIS A 98 13.02 -27.01 8.66
C HIS A 98 12.67 -26.34 7.32
N PRO A 99 13.33 -26.70 6.21
CA PRO A 99 13.17 -26.01 4.94
C PRO A 99 11.71 -25.93 4.46
N SER A 100 11.35 -24.79 3.87
CA SER A 100 10.02 -24.56 3.33
C SER A 100 9.64 -25.62 2.28
N PRO A 101 8.35 -26.01 2.20
CA PRO A 101 7.87 -26.90 1.15
C PRO A 101 8.29 -26.39 -0.22
N ARG A 102 8.83 -27.27 -1.05
CA ARG A 102 9.36 -26.91 -2.37
C ARG A 102 8.92 -27.91 -3.43
N LYS A 103 8.66 -27.40 -4.64
CA LYS A 103 8.34 -28.20 -5.82
C LYS A 103 9.49 -28.07 -6.83
N ILE A 104 9.98 -29.21 -7.32
CA ILE A 104 10.98 -29.25 -8.39
C ILE A 104 10.25 -29.43 -9.73
N VAL A 105 10.53 -28.55 -10.69
CA VAL A 105 9.98 -28.58 -12.05
C VAL A 105 11.15 -28.42 -13.02
N GLY A 106 11.66 -29.54 -13.55
CA GLY A 106 12.91 -29.54 -14.32
C GLY A 106 14.08 -29.05 -13.46
N GLU A 107 14.78 -28.01 -13.93
CA GLU A 107 15.88 -27.37 -13.21
C GLU A 107 15.42 -26.31 -12.17
N ARG A 108 14.12 -25.99 -12.14
CA ARG A 108 13.57 -24.94 -11.29
C ARG A 108 13.08 -25.51 -9.96
N VAL A 109 13.43 -24.83 -8.86
CA VAL A 109 12.86 -25.09 -7.54
C VAL A 109 11.92 -23.94 -7.16
N ILE A 110 10.66 -24.27 -6.92
CA ILE A 110 9.63 -23.32 -6.48
C ILE A 110 9.44 -23.53 -4.98
N TYR A 111 9.72 -22.51 -4.19
CA TYR A 111 9.57 -22.54 -2.74
C TYR A 111 8.24 -21.93 -2.34
N SER A 112 7.55 -22.56 -1.38
CA SER A 112 6.51 -21.89 -0.63
C SER A 112 7.15 -20.83 0.28
N SER A 113 6.58 -19.63 0.35
CA SER A 113 7.12 -18.57 1.20
C SER A 113 6.86 -18.87 2.68
N ARG A 114 7.92 -18.87 3.48
CA ARG A 114 7.83 -18.85 4.94
C ARG A 114 7.38 -17.47 5.41
N LYS A 115 6.50 -17.43 6.41
CA LYS A 115 6.09 -16.18 7.06
C LYS A 115 7.13 -15.77 8.10
N LEU A 116 7.45 -14.48 8.15
CA LEU A 116 8.26 -13.93 9.23
C LEU A 116 7.54 -14.10 10.57
N GLY A 117 8.32 -14.34 11.63
CA GLY A 117 7.80 -14.45 12.99
C GLY A 117 7.05 -13.19 13.43
N ARG A 118 6.14 -13.35 14.40
CA ARG A 118 5.43 -12.21 14.99
C ARG A 118 6.34 -11.52 16.01
N THR A 119 6.55 -10.22 15.85
CA THR A 119 7.14 -9.36 16.89
C THR A 119 6.03 -8.63 17.66
N LYS A 120 6.29 -8.33 18.93
CA LYS A 120 5.46 -7.41 19.73
C LYS A 120 5.82 -5.95 19.48
N ASN A 121 7.04 -5.69 19.04
CA ASN A 121 7.58 -4.36 18.80
C ASN A 121 7.69 -4.17 17.29
N HIS A 122 6.69 -3.52 16.72
CA HIS A 122 6.70 -3.13 15.33
C HIS A 122 7.43 -1.80 15.16
N GLY A 123 8.29 -1.72 14.16
CA GLY A 123 8.92 -0.49 13.77
C GLY A 123 7.96 0.47 13.09
N ARG A 124 8.51 1.64 12.74
CA ARG A 124 7.79 2.70 12.04
C ARG A 124 7.18 2.21 10.73
N PRO A 125 6.01 2.73 10.31
CA PRO A 125 5.44 2.41 9.02
C PRO A 125 6.29 2.97 7.88
N VAL A 126 6.38 2.19 6.82
CA VAL A 126 7.16 2.47 5.60
C VAL A 126 6.23 2.30 4.41
N LEU A 127 6.14 3.34 3.58
CA LEU A 127 5.39 3.32 2.34
C LEU A 127 6.12 2.48 1.29
N CYS A 128 5.42 1.53 0.69
CA CYS A 128 5.96 0.46 -0.16
C CYS A 128 5.14 0.34 -1.45
N ASP A 129 5.67 -0.46 -2.38
CA ASP A 129 5.03 -0.81 -3.65
C ASP A 129 4.80 0.38 -4.59
N PHE A 130 5.85 0.69 -5.36
CA PHE A 130 5.84 1.73 -6.37
C PHE A 130 5.48 1.19 -7.76
N GLY A 131 4.87 0.00 -7.85
CA GLY A 131 4.53 -0.62 -9.13
C GLY A 131 3.56 0.19 -9.98
N GLN A 132 2.75 1.04 -9.33
CA GLN A 132 1.80 1.95 -10.00
C GLN A 132 2.23 3.42 -9.96
N ALA A 133 3.39 3.74 -9.41
CA ALA A 133 3.81 5.13 -9.28
C ALA A 133 3.95 5.83 -10.66
N ARG A 134 3.82 7.15 -10.67
CA ARG A 134 4.06 8.01 -11.83
C ARG A 134 5.09 9.08 -11.49
N PHE A 135 5.88 9.47 -12.48
CA PHE A 135 6.90 10.50 -12.36
C PHE A 135 7.18 11.15 -13.72
N GLY A 136 7.80 12.33 -13.72
CA GLY A 136 8.24 13.03 -14.93
C GLY A 136 7.20 13.95 -15.59
N SER A 137 6.02 14.12 -14.99
CA SER A 137 5.00 15.11 -15.40
C SER A 137 4.40 15.80 -14.17
N SER A 138 3.86 17.00 -14.36
CA SER A 138 3.08 17.72 -13.34
C SER A 138 1.61 17.28 -13.29
N THR A 139 1.11 16.70 -14.39
CA THR A 139 -0.28 16.26 -14.52
C THR A 139 -0.35 14.96 -15.30
N TYR A 140 -1.30 14.10 -14.95
CA TYR A 140 -1.50 12.79 -15.56
C TYR A 140 -2.98 12.56 -15.89
N CYS A 141 -3.22 11.54 -16.72
CA CYS A 141 -4.56 11.05 -17.04
C CYS A 141 -4.56 9.52 -16.97
N GLY A 142 -5.75 8.92 -16.88
CA GLY A 142 -5.93 7.47 -16.89
C GLY A 142 -6.34 6.91 -15.54
N ASP A 143 -6.56 5.59 -15.53
CA ASP A 143 -7.11 4.91 -14.37
C ASP A 143 -6.02 4.52 -13.36
N ILE A 144 -6.24 4.92 -12.12
CA ILE A 144 -5.37 4.67 -10.97
C ILE A 144 -6.23 4.41 -9.72
N GLN A 145 -5.55 4.09 -8.61
CA GLN A 145 -6.13 3.88 -7.29
C GLN A 145 -7.04 2.65 -7.19
N PRO A 146 -7.06 1.97 -6.03
CA PRO A 146 -8.07 0.98 -5.77
C PRO A 146 -9.46 1.63 -5.78
N TYR A 147 -10.45 0.91 -6.28
CA TYR A 147 -11.74 1.49 -6.67
C TYR A 147 -12.41 2.35 -5.59
N ILE A 148 -12.50 1.86 -4.34
CA ILE A 148 -13.14 2.58 -3.22
C ILE A 148 -12.29 3.73 -2.65
N TYR A 149 -11.02 3.83 -3.04
CA TYR A 149 -10.11 4.90 -2.65
C TYR A 149 -10.01 5.97 -3.75
N ARG A 150 -10.59 5.74 -4.92
CA ARG A 150 -10.42 6.59 -6.09
C ARG A 150 -10.88 8.03 -5.83
N ALA A 151 -10.07 8.99 -6.23
CA ALA A 151 -10.37 10.42 -6.12
C ALA A 151 -11.44 10.85 -7.13
N PRO A 152 -12.25 11.88 -6.84
CA PRO A 152 -13.34 12.31 -7.71
C PRO A 152 -12.86 12.67 -9.11
N GLU A 153 -11.73 13.36 -9.26
CA GLU A 153 -11.12 13.70 -10.54
C GLU A 153 -10.75 12.44 -11.35
N VAL A 154 -10.34 11.35 -10.69
CA VAL A 154 -10.04 10.08 -11.36
C VAL A 154 -11.32 9.36 -11.77
N VAL A 155 -12.37 9.36 -10.92
CA VAL A 155 -13.69 8.81 -11.28
C VAL A 155 -14.30 9.56 -12.47
N LEU A 156 -14.15 10.88 -12.51
CA LEU A 156 -14.62 11.76 -13.58
C LEU A 156 -13.71 11.78 -14.82
N ARG A 157 -12.59 11.03 -14.79
CA ARG A 157 -11.59 10.96 -15.87
C ARG A 157 -10.98 12.32 -16.25
N MET A 158 -10.86 13.19 -15.25
CA MET A 158 -10.19 14.48 -15.36
C MET A 158 -8.67 14.31 -15.21
N PRO A 159 -7.87 15.30 -15.65
CA PRO A 159 -6.47 15.36 -15.30
C PRO A 159 -6.29 15.40 -13.78
N TRP A 160 -5.25 14.73 -13.30
CA TRP A 160 -4.95 14.61 -11.88
C TRP A 160 -3.46 14.79 -11.61
N ASP A 161 -3.11 15.08 -10.36
CA ASP A 161 -1.76 15.35 -9.89
C ASP A 161 -1.45 14.57 -8.59
N GLU A 162 -0.44 14.97 -7.84
CA GLU A 162 -0.06 14.30 -6.59
C GLU A 162 -1.14 14.31 -5.50
N LYS A 163 -2.16 15.18 -5.59
CA LYS A 163 -3.22 15.30 -4.58
C LYS A 163 -4.12 14.07 -4.51
N VAL A 164 -4.11 13.22 -5.53
CA VAL A 164 -4.80 11.92 -5.50
C VAL A 164 -4.31 11.03 -4.35
N ASP A 165 -3.02 11.12 -3.98
CA ASP A 165 -2.48 10.36 -2.85
C ASP A 165 -2.98 10.91 -1.50
N ILE A 166 -3.19 12.23 -1.42
CA ILE A 166 -3.75 12.88 -0.22
C ILE A 166 -5.22 12.48 -0.05
N TRP A 167 -5.98 12.40 -1.14
CA TRP A 167 -7.34 11.84 -1.12
C TRP A 167 -7.34 10.40 -0.61
N ASN A 168 -6.48 9.53 -1.16
CA ASN A 168 -6.37 8.15 -0.70
C ASN A 168 -6.06 8.06 0.80
N LEU A 169 -5.15 8.89 1.31
CA LEU A 169 -4.82 8.93 2.73
C LEU A 169 -6.02 9.36 3.59
N GLY A 170 -6.84 10.30 3.12
CA GLY A 170 -8.09 10.69 3.78
C GLY A 170 -9.08 9.53 3.91
N VAL A 171 -9.33 8.82 2.81
CA VAL A 171 -10.18 7.61 2.80
C VAL A 171 -9.60 6.53 3.70
N LEU A 172 -8.30 6.25 3.59
CA LEU A 172 -7.59 5.27 4.41
C LEU A 172 -7.66 5.59 5.91
N THR A 173 -7.61 6.87 6.28
CA THR A 173 -7.72 7.29 7.68
C THR A 173 -9.02 6.81 8.31
N TRP A 174 -10.14 6.91 7.58
CA TRP A 174 -11.42 6.40 8.03
C TRP A 174 -11.39 4.88 8.20
N ASP A 175 -10.92 4.15 7.19
CA ASP A 175 -10.89 2.68 7.20
C ASP A 175 -9.98 2.09 8.30
N LEU A 176 -8.95 2.84 8.69
CA LEU A 176 -8.08 2.46 9.80
C LEU A 176 -8.69 2.79 11.16
N PHE A 177 -9.55 3.79 11.27
CA PHE A 177 -10.12 4.27 12.54
C PHE A 177 -11.50 3.68 12.86
N GLN A 178 -12.34 3.51 11.83
CA GLN A 178 -13.71 3.08 11.92
C GLN A 178 -13.89 1.67 11.35
N LYS A 179 -14.95 0.98 11.80
CA LYS A 179 -15.31 -0.31 11.23
C LYS A 179 -16.03 -0.11 9.90
N GLY A 180 -15.42 -0.58 8.82
CA GLY A 180 -15.97 -0.52 7.47
C GLY A 180 -15.20 0.44 6.57
N HIS A 181 -15.75 0.71 5.39
CA HIS A 181 -15.17 1.63 4.42
C HIS A 181 -15.85 2.99 4.46
N LEU A 182 -15.12 4.07 4.14
CA LEU A 182 -15.72 5.40 3.96
C LEU A 182 -16.68 5.42 2.77
N PHE A 183 -16.24 4.79 1.67
CA PHE A 183 -17.01 4.59 0.45
C PHE A 183 -17.09 3.10 0.13
N TYR A 184 -18.25 2.66 -0.34
CA TYR A 184 -18.46 1.30 -0.82
C TYR A 184 -18.55 1.26 -2.35
N ALA A 185 -19.02 2.36 -2.96
CA ALA A 185 -19.05 2.56 -4.41
C ALA A 185 -19.78 1.42 -5.16
N ARG A 186 -20.91 0.95 -4.61
CA ARG A 186 -21.66 -0.20 -5.14
C ARG A 186 -23.09 0.14 -5.52
N ASP A 187 -23.55 -0.44 -6.61
CA ASP A 187 -24.95 -0.39 -7.02
C ASP A 187 -25.83 -1.39 -6.25
N SER A 188 -27.13 -1.41 -6.59
CA SER A 188 -28.11 -2.34 -6.02
C SER A 188 -27.81 -3.82 -6.27
N THR A 189 -26.97 -4.13 -7.27
CA THR A 189 -26.50 -5.49 -7.59
C THR A 189 -25.17 -5.84 -6.93
N LYS A 190 -24.64 -4.93 -6.09
CA LYS A 190 -23.33 -5.02 -5.42
C LYS A 190 -22.12 -4.96 -6.36
N GLN A 191 -22.30 -4.44 -7.57
CA GLN A 191 -21.21 -4.18 -8.51
C GLN A 191 -20.66 -2.78 -8.31
N ASN A 192 -19.39 -2.61 -8.64
CA ASN A 192 -18.71 -1.31 -8.62
C ASN A 192 -19.43 -0.31 -9.55
N SER A 193 -19.73 0.90 -9.06
CA SER A 193 -20.46 1.92 -9.82
C SER A 193 -19.93 3.33 -9.55
N ASP A 194 -19.43 3.98 -10.60
CA ASP A 194 -18.84 5.33 -10.51
C ASP A 194 -19.90 6.36 -10.07
N ALA A 195 -21.13 6.21 -10.56
CA ALA A 195 -22.26 7.06 -10.18
C ALA A 195 -22.61 6.93 -8.68
N HIS A 196 -22.60 5.70 -8.14
CA HIS A 196 -22.82 5.50 -6.70
C HIS A 196 -21.64 6.02 -5.88
N HIS A 197 -20.41 5.88 -6.39
CA HIS A 197 -19.23 6.42 -5.73
C HIS A 197 -19.33 7.95 -5.58
N LEU A 198 -19.63 8.67 -6.66
CA LEU A 198 -19.81 10.12 -6.65
C LEU A 198 -21.01 10.54 -5.79
N ALA A 199 -22.09 9.75 -5.77
CA ALA A 199 -23.24 10.01 -4.90
C ALA A 199 -22.88 9.87 -3.42
N GLU A 200 -22.08 8.86 -3.04
CA GLU A 200 -21.58 8.70 -1.67
C GLU A 200 -20.64 9.87 -1.28
N MET A 201 -19.73 10.25 -2.17
CA MET A 201 -18.87 11.44 -1.97
C MET A 201 -19.72 12.69 -1.73
N THR A 202 -20.75 12.90 -2.56
CA THR A 202 -21.67 14.04 -2.45
C THR A 202 -22.46 14.02 -1.15
N ALA A 203 -22.89 12.84 -0.70
CA ALA A 203 -23.65 12.68 0.53
C ALA A 203 -22.82 13.01 1.79
N ILE A 204 -21.51 12.77 1.76
CA ILE A 204 -20.60 13.02 2.89
C ILE A 204 -20.01 14.43 2.85
N LEU A 205 -19.57 14.89 1.67
CA LEU A 205 -18.79 16.12 1.50
C LEU A 205 -19.61 17.31 0.98
N GLY A 206 -20.85 17.07 0.55
CA GLY A 206 -21.68 18.07 -0.15
C GLY A 206 -21.48 18.05 -1.67
N PRO A 207 -22.19 18.92 -2.40
CA PRO A 207 -22.12 18.96 -3.87
C PRO A 207 -20.69 19.24 -4.36
N PRO A 208 -20.28 18.66 -5.50
CA PRO A 208 -18.98 18.93 -6.07
C PRO A 208 -18.83 20.43 -6.42
N PRO A 209 -17.62 20.99 -6.30
CA PRO A 209 -17.27 22.29 -6.85
C PRO A 209 -17.67 22.45 -8.31
N ALA A 210 -17.95 23.68 -8.74
CA ALA A 210 -18.43 23.97 -10.09
C ALA A 210 -17.42 23.65 -11.20
N ASP A 211 -16.13 23.63 -10.89
CA ASP A 211 -15.04 23.23 -11.78
C ASP A 211 -14.94 21.71 -12.01
N LEU A 212 -15.69 20.91 -11.24
CA LEU A 212 -15.84 19.45 -11.43
C LEU A 212 -17.17 19.07 -12.12
N LEU A 213 -18.00 20.03 -12.51
CA LEU A 213 -19.31 19.86 -13.17
C LEU A 213 -19.23 20.21 -14.67
#